data_AF-A0A418XER4-F1
#
_entry.id   AF-A0A418XER4-F1
#
_cell.length_a   1.000
_cell.length_b   1.000
_cell.length_c   1.000
_cell.angle_alpha   90.00
_cell.angle_beta   90.00
_cell.angle_gamma   90.00
#
_symmetry.space_group_name_H-M   'P 1'
#
loop_
_entity.id
_entity.type
_entity.pdbx_description
1 polymer ?
#
loop_
_entity_poly.entity_id
_entity_poly.type
_entity_poly.pdbx_seq_one_letter_code
_entity_poly.pdbx_strand_id
1 'polypeptide(L)'
;MLPGTLLMNVEIEEVQGEAGWVVRLDTCTVNFRSQGEAQAYAARLQARLDAPHALPASCSEVLTELSLSGSTSQATSELHR
;
A
#
# COMPACT_ATOMS: atom_id res chain seq x y z
N MET A 1 14.90 8.41 7.86
CA MET A 1 13.70 7.60 8.12
C MET A 1 13.31 6.96 6.80
N LEU A 2 13.59 5.68 6.63
CA LEU A 2 13.28 4.98 5.39
C LEU A 2 11.77 4.68 5.39
N PRO A 3 11.00 5.08 4.37
CA PRO A 3 9.58 4.73 4.28
C PRO A 3 9.47 3.21 4.22
N GLY A 4 8.55 2.64 5.00
CA GLY A 4 8.35 1.20 5.11
C GLY A 4 7.96 0.60 3.77
N THR A 5 8.94 0.03 3.05
CA THR A 5 8.67 -0.92 1.96
C THR A 5 7.98 -2.12 2.57
N LEU A 6 6.66 -2.22 2.38
CA LEU A 6 5.94 -3.48 2.55
C LEU A 6 6.57 -4.46 1.55
N LEU A 7 7.40 -5.37 2.05
CA LEU A 7 8.02 -6.43 1.27
C LEU A 7 6.93 -7.43 0.87
N MET A 8 6.20 -7.12 -0.19
CA MET A 8 5.30 -8.08 -0.82
C MET A 8 6.15 -9.07 -1.62
N ASN A 9 6.08 -10.34 -1.24
CA ASN A 9 6.89 -11.40 -1.84
C ASN A 9 6.16 -12.02 -3.04
N VAL A 10 6.77 -11.95 -4.22
CA VAL A 10 6.30 -12.62 -5.44
C VAL A 10 7.15 -13.85 -5.70
N GLU A 11 6.51 -15.01 -5.76
CA GLU A 11 7.16 -16.29 -6.04
C GLU A 11 6.55 -16.95 -7.28
N ILE A 12 7.36 -17.64 -8.08
CA ILE A 12 6.89 -18.43 -9.22
C ILE A 12 7.27 -19.88 -8.95
N GLU A 13 6.29 -20.77 -8.96
CA GLU A 13 6.48 -22.20 -8.74
C GLU A 13 5.90 -23.01 -9.91
N GLU A 14 6.60 -24.09 -10.25
CA GLU A 14 6.08 -25.11 -11.15
C GLU A 14 5.23 -26.11 -10.34
N VAL A 15 4.02 -26.39 -10.81
CA VAL A 15 3.12 -27.33 -10.11
C VAL A 15 3.43 -28.74 -10.56
N GLN A 16 3.89 -29.60 -9.66
CA GLN A 16 4.13 -31.01 -9.99
C GLN A 16 2.80 -31.75 -10.14
N GLY A 17 2.54 -32.32 -11.32
CA GLY A 17 1.36 -33.14 -11.61
C GLY A 17 0.45 -32.58 -12.72
N GLU A 18 0.53 -31.27 -12.98
CA GLU A 18 -0.06 -30.61 -14.14
C GLU A 18 1.03 -29.80 -14.82
N ALA A 19 1.06 -29.74 -16.16
CA ALA A 19 2.01 -28.90 -16.88
C ALA A 19 1.62 -27.41 -16.72
N GLY A 20 1.76 -26.90 -15.49
CA GLY A 20 1.20 -25.63 -15.05
C GLY A 20 2.17 -24.87 -14.16
N TRP A 21 2.01 -23.55 -14.18
CA TRP A 21 2.84 -22.60 -13.46
C TRP A 21 1.96 -21.79 -12.51
N VAL A 22 2.51 -21.42 -11.37
CA VAL A 22 1.79 -20.64 -10.37
C VAL A 22 2.62 -19.43 -9.99
N VAL A 23 1.97 -18.26 -9.90
CA VAL A 23 2.53 -17.07 -9.28
C VAL A 23 1.83 -16.85 -7.94
N ARG A 24 2.61 -16.75 -6.87
CA ARG A 24 2.13 -16.50 -5.50
C ARG A 24 2.55 -15.09 -5.06
N LEU A 25 1.61 -14.34 -4.53
CA LEU A 25 1.80 -13.04 -3.88
C LEU A 25 1.23 -13.15 -2.47
N ASP A 26 2.08 -13.32 -1.47
CA ASP A 26 1.66 -13.63 -0.09
C ASP A 26 0.68 -14.82 -0.06
N THR A 27 -0.60 -14.54 0.14
CA THR A 27 -1.69 -15.54 0.21
C THR A 27 -2.49 -15.67 -1.08
N CYS A 28 -2.21 -14.82 -2.08
CA CYS A 28 -2.88 -14.82 -3.37
C CYS A 28 -2.12 -15.73 -4.36
N THR A 29 -2.83 -16.63 -5.02
CA THR A 29 -2.26 -17.60 -5.96
C THR A 29 -2.94 -17.49 -7.32
N VAL A 30 -2.15 -17.44 -8.41
CA VAL A 30 -2.66 -17.35 -9.78
C VAL A 30 -1.99 -18.40 -10.66
N ASN A 31 -2.80 -19.24 -11.31
CA ASN A 31 -2.34 -20.32 -12.18
C ASN A 31 -2.19 -19.87 -13.63
N PHE A 32 -1.17 -20.39 -14.31
CA PHE A 32 -0.82 -20.14 -15.71
C PHE A 32 -0.52 -21.47 -16.39
N ARG A 33 -0.75 -21.51 -17.71
CA ARG A 33 -0.48 -22.69 -18.55
C ARG A 33 0.95 -22.71 -19.10
N SER A 34 1.67 -21.60 -18.98
CA SER A 34 2.99 -21.39 -19.58
C SER A 34 3.91 -20.62 -18.64
N GLN A 35 5.19 -20.99 -18.59
CA GLN A 35 6.22 -20.30 -17.82
C GLN A 35 6.32 -18.83 -18.21
N GLY A 36 6.33 -18.54 -19.52
CA GLY A 36 6.48 -17.19 -20.04
C GLY A 36 5.36 -16.25 -19.62
N GLU A 37 4.11 -16.74 -19.55
CA GLU A 37 2.98 -15.96 -19.05
C GLU A 37 3.09 -15.69 -17.55
N ALA A 38 3.45 -16.70 -16.76
CA ALA A 38 3.68 -16.55 -15.33
C ALA A 38 4.77 -15.51 -15.04
N GLN A 39 5.88 -15.58 -15.78
CA GLN A 39 7.00 -14.65 -15.64
C GLN A 39 6.64 -13.22 -16.04
N ALA A 40 5.94 -13.04 -17.17
CA ALA A 40 5.46 -11.73 -17.61
C ALA A 40 4.43 -11.13 -16.64
N TYR A 41 3.61 -11.96 -15.99
CA TYR A 41 2.70 -11.53 -14.95
C TYR A 41 3.45 -11.10 -13.68
N ALA A 42 4.37 -11.93 -13.19
CA ALA A 42 5.20 -11.63 -12.02
C ALA A 42 6.02 -10.34 -12.19
N ALA A 43 6.61 -10.13 -13.37
CA ALA A 43 7.36 -8.90 -13.66
C ALA A 43 6.48 -7.64 -13.60
N ARG A 44 5.27 -7.69 -14.17
CA ARG A 44 4.29 -6.60 -14.09
C ARG A 44 3.82 -6.35 -12.65
N LEU A 45 3.63 -7.42 -11.88
CA LEU A 45 3.24 -7.33 -10.48
C LEU A 45 4.32 -6.67 -9.64
N GLN A 46 5.58 -7.11 -9.81
CA GLN A 46 6.72 -6.52 -9.11
C GLN A 46 6.90 -5.04 -9.46
N ALA A 47 6.75 -4.67 -10.75
CA ALA A 47 6.81 -3.28 -11.18
C ALA A 47 5.69 -2.41 -10.55
N ARG A 48 4.52 -3.00 -10.28
CA ARG A 48 3.44 -2.29 -9.58
C ARG A 48 3.71 -2.14 -8.09
N LEU A 49 4.35 -3.11 -7.45
CA LEU A 49 4.72 -3.06 -6.03
C LEU A 49 5.86 -2.07 -5.77
N ASP A 50 6.82 -2.01 -6.70
CA ASP A 50 7.96 -1.08 -6.65
C ASP A 50 7.57 0.35 -7.05
N ALA A 51 6.47 0.49 -7.79
CA ALA A 51 6.01 1.80 -8.23
C ALA A 51 5.77 2.71 -7.02
N PRO A 52 6.27 3.96 -7.03
CA PRO A 52 6.03 4.92 -5.97
C PRO A 52 4.53 5.20 -5.86
N HIS A 53 3.88 4.57 -4.89
CA HIS A 53 2.48 4.84 -4.57
C HIS A 53 2.41 6.20 -3.87
N ALA A 54 2.00 7.23 -4.61
CA ALA A 54 1.57 8.48 -3.99
C ALA A 54 0.32 8.19 -3.15
N LEU A 55 0.51 7.99 -1.85
CA LEU A 55 -0.60 7.95 -0.92
C LEU A 55 -1.29 9.32 -0.96
N PRO A 56 -2.60 9.39 -1.22
CA PRO A 56 -3.31 10.67 -1.16
C PRO A 56 -3.13 11.24 0.24
N ALA A 57 -2.78 12.54 0.30
CA ALA A 57 -2.41 13.25 1.53
C ALA A 57 -3.46 13.14 2.67
N SER A 58 -4.70 12.78 2.35
CA SER A 58 -5.80 12.56 3.30
C SER A 58 -5.64 11.34 4.20
N CYS A 59 -4.74 10.39 3.91
CA CYS A 59 -4.44 9.29 4.84
C CYS A 59 -3.54 9.72 6.02
N SER A 60 -3.20 11.01 6.13
CA SER A 60 -2.34 11.58 7.17
C SER A 60 -3.05 12.57 8.11
N GLU A 61 -4.39 12.62 8.16
CA GLU A 61 -5.12 13.58 9.03
C GLU A 61 -5.84 12.94 10.24
N VAL A 62 -5.81 11.61 10.41
CA VAL A 62 -6.52 10.98 11.54
C VAL A 62 -5.72 11.01 12.86
N LEU A 63 -4.44 11.43 12.83
CA LEU A 63 -3.60 11.55 14.04
C LEU A 63 -3.45 12.99 14.57
N THR A 64 -4.09 13.98 13.95
CA THR A 64 -3.98 15.39 14.36
C THR A 64 -5.27 15.96 14.97
N GLU A 65 -6.37 15.20 14.93
CA GLU A 65 -7.68 15.55 15.51
C GLU A 65 -7.78 15.32 17.04
N LEU A 66 -6.65 15.12 17.75
CA LEU A 66 -6.62 15.19 19.22
C LEU A 66 -5.84 16.42 19.73
N SER A 67 -5.21 17.19 18.84
CA SER A 67 -4.35 18.32 19.22
C SER A 67 -4.99 19.70 18.97
N LEU A 68 -6.17 19.76 18.36
CA LEU A 68 -6.86 21.05 18.12
C LEU A 68 -7.84 21.47 19.24
N SER A 69 -7.97 20.68 20.31
CA SER A 69 -8.68 21.13 21.52
C SER A 69 -7.75 21.96 22.41
N GLY A 70 -7.43 23.16 21.95
CA GLY A 70 -6.53 24.08 22.62
C GLY A 70 -6.67 25.52 22.14
N SER A 71 -7.88 25.96 21.77
CA SER A 71 -8.15 27.37 21.51
C SER A 71 -8.85 28.01 22.71
N THR A 72 -8.07 28.34 23.74
CA THR A 72 -8.45 29.44 24.63
C THR A 72 -8.23 30.74 23.86
N SER A 73 -9.32 31.31 23.36
CA SER A 73 -9.38 32.69 22.87
C SER A 73 -10.60 33.36 23.46
N GLN A 74 -10.49 33.88 24.68
CA GLN A 74 -11.36 34.95 25.14
C GLN A 74 -10.62 36.28 24.92
N ALA A 75 -10.76 36.82 23.72
CA ALA A 75 -10.67 38.25 23.48
C ALA A 75 -12.10 38.79 23.50
N THR A 76 -12.54 39.34 24.64
CA THR A 76 -13.77 40.12 24.73
C THR A 76 -13.37 41.56 25.04
N SER A 77 -13.08 42.29 23.97
CA SER A 77 -13.03 43.74 23.96
C SER A 77 -14.44 44.27 23.77
N GLU A 78 -15.17 44.61 24.84
CA GLU A 78 -16.33 45.52 24.74
C GLU A 78 -16.43 46.44 25.96
N LEU A 79 -16.03 47.69 25.70
CA LEU A 79 -16.45 48.93 26.34
C LEU A 79 -17.99 49.02 26.35
N HIS A 80 -18.65 49.16 27.51
CA HIS A 80 -19.88 49.97 27.67
C HIS A 80 -20.40 50.04 29.13
N ARG A 81 -20.40 51.27 29.65
CA ARG A 81 -21.08 51.86 30.83
C ARG A 81 -20.30 51.93 32.14
#